data_AF-A0AAU6E696-F1
#
_entry.id   AF-A0AAU6E696-F1
#
_cell.length_a   1.000
_cell.length_b   1.000
_cell.length_c   1.000
_cell.angle_alpha   90.00
_cell.angle_beta   90.00
_cell.angle_gamma   90.00
#
_symmetry.space_group_name_H-M   'P 1'
#
loop_
_entity.id
_entity.type
_entity.pdbx_description
1 polymer ?
#
loop_
_entity_poly.entity_id
_entity_poly.type
_entity_poly.pdbx_seq_one_letter_code
_entity_poly.pdbx_strand_id
1 'polypeptide(L)'
;MSFEIGAWLGTEPITAQEALRRYLAWGEGDAVPGEPRPEVVAFYEELTVVFPDLTADNYGASPWSEPLTVSEDFVLMNVVFPRAGEVCRVVLEMARRHRLVLFEP
;
A
#
# COMPACT_ATOMS: atom_id res chain seq x y z
N MET A 1 -16.71 -3.54 5.94
CA MET A 1 -16.39 -3.52 4.50
C MET A 1 -15.14 -2.67 4.33
N SER A 2 -14.18 -3.14 3.54
CA SER A 2 -12.88 -2.51 3.25
C SER A 2 -12.55 -2.70 1.77
N PHE A 3 -11.49 -2.05 1.31
CA PHE A 3 -10.91 -2.23 -0.03
C PHE A 3 -9.38 -2.19 0.06
N GLU A 4 -8.72 -2.68 -1.00
CA GLU A 4 -7.28 -2.84 -1.04
C GLU A 4 -6.63 -1.80 -1.94
N ILE A 5 -5.46 -1.31 -1.54
CA ILE A 5 -4.60 -0.46 -2.36
C ILE A 5 -3.21 -1.08 -2.38
N GLY A 6 -2.69 -1.34 -3.57
CA GLY A 6 -1.28 -1.67 -3.78
C GLY A 6 -0.45 -0.43 -4.07
N ALA A 7 0.70 -0.30 -3.41
CA ALA A 7 1.72 0.71 -3.70
C ALA A 7 3.04 0.04 -4.03
N TRP A 8 3.67 0.35 -5.16
CA TRP A 8 4.95 -0.25 -5.55
C TRP A 8 5.80 0.69 -6.39
N LEU A 9 7.09 0.38 -6.52
CA LEU A 9 7.99 1.18 -7.36
C LEU A 9 7.60 1.08 -8.84
N GLY A 10 7.21 2.21 -9.41
CA GLY A 10 6.95 2.34 -10.84
C GLY A 10 8.09 3.07 -11.54
N THR A 11 8.96 2.34 -12.22
CA THR A 11 10.01 2.94 -13.03
C THR A 11 9.49 3.50 -14.36
N GLU A 12 8.30 3.08 -14.80
CA GLU A 12 7.71 3.42 -16.09
C GLU A 12 6.19 3.61 -16.01
N PRO A 13 5.57 4.40 -16.92
CA PRO A 13 4.13 4.45 -17.06
C PRO A 13 3.57 3.06 -17.39
N ILE A 14 2.69 2.54 -16.53
CA ILE A 14 2.05 1.23 -16.73
C ILE A 14 0.59 1.41 -17.15
N THR A 15 0.05 0.42 -17.86
CA THR A 15 -1.38 0.38 -18.17
C THR A 15 -2.16 -0.22 -16.99
N ALA A 16 -3.47 0.04 -16.90
CA ALA A 16 -4.32 -0.56 -15.87
C ALA A 16 -4.32 -2.10 -15.92
N GLN A 17 -4.26 -2.69 -17.13
CA GLN A 17 -4.18 -4.15 -17.29
C GLN A 17 -2.86 -4.72 -16.77
N GLU A 18 -1.74 -3.99 -16.95
CA GLU A 18 -0.45 -4.38 -16.41
C GLU A 18 -0.42 -4.24 -14.88
N ALA A 19 -1.01 -3.18 -14.35
CA ALA A 19 -1.16 -2.98 -12.90
C ALA A 19 -1.93 -4.13 -12.25
N LEU A 20 -3.07 -4.53 -12.85
CA LEU A 20 -3.87 -5.65 -12.37
C LEU A 20 -3.10 -6.97 -12.41
N ARG A 21 -2.35 -7.24 -13.49
CA ARG A 21 -1.52 -8.47 -13.57
C ARG A 21 -0.47 -8.52 -12.46
N ARG A 22 0.21 -7.41 -12.19
CA ARG A 22 1.20 -7.34 -11.10
C ARG A 22 0.54 -7.55 -9.75
N TYR A 23 -0.62 -6.93 -9.52
CA TYR A 23 -1.38 -7.10 -8.29
C TYR A 23 -1.76 -8.56 -8.04
N LEU A 24 -2.30 -9.23 -9.05
CA LEU A 24 -2.70 -10.64 -8.95
C LEU A 24 -1.52 -11.58 -8.69
N ALA A 25 -0.35 -11.30 -9.26
CA ALA A 25 0.87 -12.09 -9.03
C ALA A 25 1.28 -12.11 -7.54
N TRP A 26 1.00 -11.04 -6.78
CA TRP A 26 1.27 -11.03 -5.35
C TRP A 26 0.33 -11.96 -4.57
N GLY A 27 -0.95 -12.02 -4.95
CA GLY A 27 -1.94 -12.92 -4.34
C GLY A 27 -1.70 -14.40 -4.65
N GLU A 28 -1.05 -14.71 -5.77
CA GLU A 28 -0.70 -16.08 -6.17
C GLU A 28 0.56 -16.64 -5.49
N GLY A 29 1.26 -15.82 -4.69
CA GLY A 29 2.44 -16.24 -3.93
C GLY A 29 3.76 -16.14 -4.71
N ASP A 30 3.76 -15.47 -5.86
CA ASP A 30 4.97 -15.23 -6.68
C ASP A 30 5.78 -14.02 -6.17
N ALA A 31 5.36 -13.38 -5.08
CA ALA A 31 6.17 -12.37 -4.39
C ALA A 31 7.40 -13.04 -3.78
N VAL A 32 8.56 -12.87 -4.43
CA VAL A 32 9.83 -13.39 -3.94
C VAL A 32 10.16 -12.71 -2.61
N PRO A 33 10.44 -13.46 -1.52
CA PRO A 33 10.89 -12.87 -0.26
C PRO A 33 12.21 -12.12 -0.48
N GLY A 34 12.21 -10.82 -0.19
CA GLY A 34 13.37 -9.95 -0.30
C GLY A 34 13.32 -8.83 0.74
N GLU A 35 14.46 -8.21 1.03
CA GLU A 35 14.51 -7.05 1.92
C GLU A 35 13.83 -5.84 1.23
N PRO A 36 12.91 -5.13 1.93
CA PRO A 36 12.27 -3.93 1.40
C PRO A 36 13.27 -2.92 0.83
N ARG A 37 13.01 -2.45 -0.38
CA ARG A 37 13.82 -1.40 -1.01
C ARG A 37 13.71 -0.10 -0.21
N PRO A 38 14.76 0.75 -0.19
CA PRO A 38 14.77 1.98 0.60
C PRO A 38 13.56 2.89 0.36
N GLU A 39 13.04 2.96 -0.86
CA GLU A 39 11.87 3.76 -1.21
C GLU A 39 10.57 3.17 -0.63
N VAL A 40 10.45 1.84 -0.59
CA VAL A 40 9.32 1.14 0.03
C VAL A 40 9.35 1.35 1.53
N VAL A 41 10.53 1.25 2.15
CA VAL A 41 10.74 1.56 3.58
C VAL A 41 10.38 3.01 3.88
N ALA A 42 10.88 3.96 3.10
CA ALA A 42 10.62 5.39 3.31
C ALA A 42 9.12 5.72 3.18
N PHE A 43 8.43 5.11 2.22
CA PHE A 43 6.98 5.24 2.10
C PHE A 43 6.24 4.64 3.29
N TYR A 44 6.61 3.44 3.73
CA TYR A 44 6.00 2.79 4.89
C TYR A 44 6.22 3.57 6.19
N GLU A 45 7.43 4.06 6.44
CA GLU A 45 7.75 4.89 7.61
C GLU A 45 6.94 6.19 7.60
N GLU A 46 6.85 6.86 6.45
CA GLU A 46 6.05 8.08 6.35
C GLU A 46 4.55 7.81 6.53
N LEU A 47 4.06 6.71 5.94
CA LEU A 47 2.67 6.29 6.06
C LEU A 47 2.29 6.03 7.51
N THR A 48 3.13 5.31 8.25
CA THR A 48 2.85 4.92 9.66
C THR A 48 2.96 6.07 10.65
N VAL A 49 3.66 7.16 10.30
CA VAL A 49 3.63 8.41 11.07
C VAL A 49 2.25 9.09 10.99
N VAL A 50 1.59 9.04 9.82
CA VAL A 50 0.28 9.68 9.61
C VAL A 50 -0.87 8.76 10.00
N PHE A 51 -0.76 7.49 9.63
CA PHE A 51 -1.74 6.44 9.86
C PHE A 51 -1.04 5.24 10.50
N PRO A 52 -0.98 5.18 11.83
CA PRO A 52 -0.32 4.09 12.54
C PRO A 52 -0.79 2.73 12.06
N ASP A 53 0.13 1.78 11.92
CA ASP A 53 -0.19 0.40 11.54
C ASP A 53 -1.17 -0.23 12.55
N LEU A 54 -1.97 -1.19 12.09
CA LEU A 54 -2.99 -1.84 12.90
C LEU A 54 -2.33 -2.70 14.00
N THR A 55 -2.73 -2.44 15.23
CA THR A 55 -2.36 -3.24 16.40
C THR A 55 -3.61 -3.64 17.18
N ALA A 56 -3.47 -4.56 18.12
CA ALA A 56 -4.56 -4.96 19.01
C ALA A 56 -5.14 -3.79 19.83
N ASP A 57 -4.34 -2.75 20.07
CA ASP A 57 -4.69 -1.62 20.94
C ASP A 57 -5.37 -0.46 20.19
N ASN A 58 -5.24 -0.39 18.85
CA ASN A 58 -5.70 0.76 18.06
C ASN A 58 -6.81 0.43 17.03
N TYR A 59 -7.42 -0.77 17.13
CA TYR A 59 -8.38 -1.29 16.15
C TYR A 59 -9.53 -0.33 15.79
N GLY A 60 -10.01 0.45 16.76
CA GLY A 60 -11.11 1.42 16.54
C GLY A 60 -10.69 2.77 15.95
N ALA A 61 -9.39 3.08 15.98
CA ALA A 61 -8.84 4.37 15.53
C ALA A 61 -8.02 4.26 14.24
N SER A 62 -7.48 3.06 13.96
CA SER A 62 -6.72 2.78 12.74
C SER A 62 -7.62 2.86 11.50
N PRO A 63 -7.14 3.44 10.39
CA PRO A 63 -7.85 3.38 9.12
C PRO A 63 -7.72 2.03 8.42
N TRP A 64 -6.90 1.13 8.95
CA TRP A 64 -6.62 -0.17 8.36
C TRP A 64 -7.58 -1.24 8.90
N SER A 65 -8.07 -2.14 8.05
CA SER A 65 -8.82 -3.32 8.50
C SER A 65 -7.92 -4.50 8.86
N GLU A 66 -6.68 -4.48 8.40
CA GLU A 66 -5.63 -5.48 8.66
C GLU A 66 -4.27 -4.77 8.79
N PRO A 67 -3.25 -5.39 9.42
CA PRO A 67 -1.91 -4.84 9.43
C PRO A 67 -1.37 -4.63 8.00
N LEU A 68 -0.54 -3.61 7.83
CA LEU A 68 0.10 -3.32 6.55
C LEU A 68 0.98 -4.48 6.12
N THR A 69 0.87 -4.89 4.85
CA THR A 69 1.76 -5.90 4.28
C THR A 69 2.88 -5.19 3.54
N VAL A 70 4.13 -5.44 3.93
CA VAL A 70 5.33 -4.86 3.32
C VAL A 70 6.18 -5.96 2.73
N SER A 71 6.58 -5.81 1.47
CA SER A 71 7.45 -6.72 0.73
C SER A 71 8.70 -5.98 0.22
N GLU A 72 9.53 -6.64 -0.60
CA GLU A 72 10.69 -6.02 -1.26
C GLU A 72 10.28 -4.76 -2.03
N ASP A 73 9.23 -4.85 -2.82
CA ASP A 73 8.89 -3.90 -3.88
C ASP A 73 7.51 -3.25 -3.72
N PHE A 74 6.69 -3.72 -2.76
CA PHE A 74 5.33 -3.22 -2.56
C PHE A 74 4.91 -3.07 -1.09
N VAL A 75 3.88 -2.25 -0.90
CA VAL A 75 3.07 -2.15 0.31
C VAL A 75 1.60 -2.39 -0.07
N LEU A 76 0.91 -3.31 0.62
CA LEU A 76 -0.53 -3.48 0.53
C LEU A 76 -1.22 -2.84 1.72
N MET A 77 -2.26 -2.06 1.43
CA MET A 77 -3.03 -1.31 2.39
C MET A 77 -4.50 -1.75 2.33
N ASN A 78 -5.02 -2.23 3.45
CA ASN A 78 -6.39 -2.67 3.61
C ASN A 78 -7.21 -1.58 4.30
N VAL A 79 -7.97 -0.76 3.56
CA VAL A 79 -8.58 0.47 4.08
C VAL A 79 -10.06 0.29 4.42
N VAL A 80 -10.48 0.72 5.59
CA VAL A 80 -11.91 0.74 5.95
C VAL A 80 -12.66 1.84 5.19
N PHE A 81 -13.84 1.54 4.63
CA PHE A 81 -14.62 2.51 3.85
C PHE A 81 -14.87 3.87 4.53
N PRO A 82 -15.18 3.95 5.84
CA PRO A 82 -15.39 5.23 6.50
C PRO A 82 -14.19 6.19 6.44
N ARG A 83 -12.98 5.66 6.25
CA ARG A 83 -11.72 6.41 6.19
C ARG A 83 -11.16 6.50 4.77
N ALA A 84 -11.81 5.90 3.77
CA ALA A 84 -11.31 5.82 2.38
C ALA A 84 -10.89 7.18 1.81
N GLY A 85 -11.74 8.21 1.95
CA GLY A 85 -11.53 9.50 1.31
C GLY A 85 -10.30 10.26 1.82
N GLU A 86 -9.99 10.18 3.11
CA GLU A 86 -8.79 10.81 3.68
C GLU A 86 -7.53 10.00 3.38
N VAL A 87 -7.60 8.66 3.49
CA VAL A 87 -6.46 7.77 3.25
C VAL A 87 -6.03 7.85 1.79
N CYS A 88 -6.97 7.71 0.84
CA CYS A 88 -6.64 7.78 -0.58
C CYS A 88 -6.00 9.11 -0.97
N ARG A 89 -6.43 10.23 -0.38
CA ARG A 89 -5.83 11.54 -0.66
C ARG A 89 -4.38 11.60 -0.21
N VAL A 90 -4.12 11.22 1.04
CA VAL A 90 -2.78 11.26 1.64
C VAL A 90 -1.83 10.28 0.97
N VAL A 91 -2.28 9.04 0.75
CA VAL A 91 -1.50 7.98 0.10
C VAL A 91 -1.14 8.38 -1.33
N LEU A 92 -2.05 9.02 -2.08
CA LEU A 92 -1.79 9.51 -3.43
C LEU A 92 -0.76 10.65 -3.47
N GLU A 93 -0.74 11.52 -2.47
CA GLU A 93 0.30 12.55 -2.34
C GLU A 93 1.66 11.96 -1.93
N MET A 94 1.69 10.97 -1.03
CA MET A 94 2.90 10.25 -0.63
C MET A 94 3.50 9.46 -1.80
N ALA A 95 2.69 8.67 -2.49
CA ALA A 95 3.15 7.85 -3.61
C ALA A 95 3.80 8.69 -4.72
N ARG A 96 3.26 9.87 -5.03
CA ARG A 96 3.88 10.80 -5.98
C ARG A 96 5.27 11.26 -5.55
N ARG A 97 5.50 11.48 -4.26
CA ARG A 97 6.81 11.90 -3.72
C ARG A 97 7.83 10.77 -3.76
N HIS A 98 7.39 9.55 -3.47
CA HIS A 98 8.23 8.34 -3.49
C HIS A 98 8.31 7.65 -4.85
N ARG A 99 7.70 8.24 -5.90
CA ARG A 99 7.61 7.67 -7.27
C ARG A 99 7.01 6.25 -7.30
N LEU A 100 6.04 6.03 -6.42
CA LEU A 100 5.27 4.79 -6.39
C LEU A 100 4.07 4.89 -7.32
N VAL A 101 3.74 3.76 -7.92
CA VAL A 101 2.44 3.52 -8.54
C VAL A 101 1.46 3.11 -7.46
N LEU A 102 0.26 3.65 -7.53
CA LEU A 102 -0.88 3.21 -6.75
C LEU A 102 -1.90 2.55 -7.65
N PHE A 103 -2.48 1.46 -7.15
CA PHE A 103 -3.54 0.74 -7.83
C PHE A 103 -4.55 0.21 -6.84
N GLU A 104 -5.82 0.33 -7.21
CA GLU A 104 -6.97 -0.27 -6.54
C GLU A 104 -7.64 -1.19 -7.58
N PRO A 105 -7.74 -2.51 -7.30
CA PRO A 105 -8.23 -3.52 -8.24
C PRO A 105 -9.75 -3.48 -8.47
#